data_AF-A0A946YIA8-F1
#
_entry.id   AF-A0A946YIA8-F1
#
_cell.length_a   1.000
_cell.length_b   1.000
_cell.length_c   1.000
_cell.angle_alpha   90.00
_cell.angle_beta   90.00
_cell.angle_gamma   90.00
#
_symmetry.space_group_name_H-M   'P 1'
#
loop_
_entity.id
_entity.type
_entity.pdbx_description
1 polymer ?
#
loop_
_entity_poly.entity_id
_entity_poly.type
_entity_poly.pdbx_seq_one_letter_code
_entity_poly.pdbx_strand_id
1 'polypeptide(L)'
;MTVNKDIEYVLDKLAWMREQSIWPNGLRYLWTDAFGLVLLVSLYKELNEDQYLKQAEWLVAEVERVLGRVRGIRIGEAADRDGQYFHYLAMWLYALAVLGKFIPTYQDKGVELVEQIHDRFVIPNKGVIWKMNETLDAPYPGYGLGALDAFDGYISYRMLDESSLLHQIGDMKKLIDQTAFDLTITQDLGLGMMLWLTHFFPNEEWAKIQKSRCVSMLDHMWQEPGYFCREPYLPDTKFAFTNYGVSIGLQAASEMPERVQKLNNYFEEYRSGDEYDTNAITHVMACTSHFPGYFVQR
;
A
#
# COMPACT_ATOMS: atom_id res chain seq x y z
N MET A 1 -31.67 1.61 -4.13
CA MET A 1 -30.34 2.07 -4.58
C MET A 1 -29.66 0.85 -5.17
N THR A 2 -29.34 0.87 -6.46
CA THR A 2 -28.63 -0.23 -7.11
C THR A 2 -27.21 -0.21 -6.54
N VAL A 3 -26.82 -1.25 -5.81
CA VAL A 3 -25.44 -1.38 -5.35
C VAL A 3 -24.57 -1.50 -6.61
N ASN A 4 -23.46 -0.75 -6.66
CA ASN A 4 -22.52 -0.83 -7.78
C ASN A 4 -21.99 -2.29 -7.88
N LYS A 5 -21.88 -2.83 -9.10
CA LYS A 5 -21.36 -4.20 -9.32
C LYS A 5 -19.99 -4.42 -8.70
N ASP A 6 -19.14 -3.38 -8.67
CA ASP A 6 -17.82 -3.45 -8.04
C ASP A 6 -17.93 -3.60 -6.52
N ILE A 7 -18.93 -2.97 -5.89
CA ILE A 7 -19.18 -3.11 -4.46
C ILE A 7 -19.73 -4.52 -4.18
N GLU A 8 -20.68 -5.03 -4.97
CA GLU A 8 -21.17 -6.40 -4.84
C GLU A 8 -20.02 -7.40 -4.91
N TYR A 9 -19.11 -7.25 -5.90
CA TYR A 9 -17.90 -8.05 -6.01
C TYR A 9 -17.07 -8.01 -4.72
N VAL A 10 -16.81 -6.82 -4.17
CA VAL A 10 -16.02 -6.68 -2.95
C VAL A 10 -16.69 -7.36 -1.77
N LEU A 11 -18.00 -7.18 -1.58
CA LEU A 11 -18.73 -7.78 -0.47
C LEU A 11 -18.71 -9.31 -0.56
N ASP A 12 -18.95 -9.87 -1.74
CA ASP A 12 -18.89 -11.32 -1.98
C ASP A 12 -17.49 -11.88 -1.71
N LYS A 13 -16.44 -11.19 -2.17
CA LYS A 13 -15.05 -11.60 -1.98
C LYS A 13 -14.65 -11.52 -0.49
N LEU A 14 -15.06 -10.48 0.23
CA LEU A 14 -14.84 -10.34 1.67
C LEU A 14 -15.56 -11.45 2.46
N ALA A 15 -16.79 -11.80 2.08
CA ALA A 15 -17.54 -12.90 2.70
C ALA A 15 -16.82 -14.24 2.46
N TRP A 16 -16.44 -14.52 1.22
CA TRP A 16 -15.69 -15.72 0.86
C TRP A 16 -14.35 -15.83 1.62
N MET A 17 -13.57 -14.75 1.72
CA MET A 17 -12.31 -14.76 2.49
C MET A 17 -12.53 -15.09 3.97
N ARG A 18 -13.66 -14.66 4.57
CA ARG A 18 -14.00 -15.00 5.96
C ARG A 18 -14.35 -16.47 6.12
N GLU A 19 -15.19 -17.00 5.21
CA GLU A 19 -15.59 -18.41 5.21
C GLU A 19 -14.38 -19.33 5.05
N GLN A 20 -13.44 -18.96 4.18
CA GLN A 20 -12.20 -19.72 3.96
C GLN A 20 -11.11 -19.44 5.00
N SER A 21 -11.38 -18.60 6.01
CA SER A 21 -10.40 -18.19 7.03
C SER A 21 -9.11 -17.56 6.45
N ILE A 22 -9.22 -16.87 5.31
CA ILE A 22 -8.11 -16.18 4.63
C ILE A 22 -7.87 -14.81 5.26
N TRP A 23 -8.90 -13.96 5.29
CA TRP A 23 -8.83 -12.62 5.87
C TRP A 23 -10.22 -12.19 6.40
N PRO A 24 -10.30 -11.53 7.56
CA PRO A 24 -9.20 -11.15 8.45
C PRO A 24 -8.86 -12.24 9.48
N ASN A 25 -9.25 -13.51 9.24
CA ASN A 25 -9.09 -14.61 10.19
C ASN A 25 -7.80 -15.43 10.00
N GLY A 26 -7.04 -15.19 8.92
CA GLY A 26 -5.75 -15.84 8.67
C GLY A 26 -4.58 -15.13 9.36
N LEU A 27 -3.36 -15.57 9.04
CA LEU A 27 -2.13 -14.97 9.57
C LEU A 27 -2.01 -13.50 9.18
N ARG A 28 -1.67 -12.65 10.15
CA ARG A 28 -1.54 -11.21 9.92
C ARG A 28 -0.38 -10.88 8.98
N TYR A 29 -0.59 -9.88 8.13
CA TYR A 29 0.44 -9.38 7.22
C TYR A 29 0.22 -7.90 7.00
N LEU A 30 1.16 -7.07 7.46
CA LEU A 30 0.93 -5.64 7.66
C LEU A 30 0.50 -4.92 6.37
N TRP A 31 1.08 -5.28 5.22
CA TRP A 31 0.66 -4.73 3.93
C TRP A 31 -0.79 -5.07 3.61
N THR A 32 -1.20 -6.34 3.80
CA THR A 32 -2.58 -6.77 3.58
C THR A 32 -3.54 -6.06 4.54
N ASP A 33 -3.18 -5.98 5.82
CA ASP A 33 -4.04 -5.36 6.82
C ASP A 33 -4.16 -3.84 6.59
N ALA A 34 -3.12 -3.16 6.09
CA ALA A 34 -3.19 -1.75 5.73
C ALA A 34 -4.17 -1.48 4.57
N PHE A 35 -4.09 -2.27 3.48
CA PHE A 35 -5.04 -2.18 2.38
C PHE A 35 -6.47 -2.55 2.83
N GLY A 36 -6.60 -3.59 3.66
CA GLY A 36 -7.87 -4.01 4.23
C GLY A 36 -8.50 -2.93 5.12
N LEU A 37 -7.70 -2.21 5.90
CA LEU A 37 -8.17 -1.10 6.72
C LEU A 37 -8.74 0.04 5.87
N VAL A 38 -8.01 0.46 4.83
CA VAL A 38 -8.49 1.49 3.88
C VAL A 38 -9.76 1.03 3.16
N LEU A 39 -9.84 -0.25 2.78
CA LEU A 39 -11.01 -0.85 2.14
C LEU A 39 -12.24 -0.80 3.07
N LEU A 40 -12.10 -1.19 4.33
CA LEU A 40 -13.18 -1.16 5.32
C LEU A 40 -13.70 0.27 5.55
N VAL A 41 -12.79 1.25 5.71
CA VAL A 41 -13.19 2.65 5.88
C VAL A 41 -13.85 3.20 4.61
N SER A 42 -13.42 2.76 3.42
CA SER A 42 -14.06 3.11 2.15
C SER A 42 -15.47 2.53 2.04
N LEU A 43 -15.68 1.28 2.45
CA LEU A 43 -17.01 0.65 2.48
C LEU A 43 -17.94 1.33 3.48
N TYR A 44 -17.43 1.72 4.66
CA TYR A 44 -18.19 2.54 5.61
C TYR A 44 -18.67 3.84 4.95
N LYS A 45 -17.76 4.55 4.27
CA LYS A 45 -18.09 5.82 3.62
C LYS A 45 -19.14 5.67 2.52
N GLU A 46 -19.07 4.59 1.74
CA GLU A 46 -19.96 4.35 0.60
C GLU A 46 -21.33 3.80 1.01
N LEU A 47 -21.36 2.85 1.95
CA LEU A 47 -22.58 2.14 2.35
C LEU A 47 -23.27 2.78 3.56
N ASN A 48 -22.55 3.62 4.32
CA ASN A 48 -23.03 4.22 5.57
C ASN A 48 -23.48 3.16 6.59
N GLU A 49 -22.74 2.04 6.66
CA GLU A 49 -22.98 0.95 7.59
C GLU A 49 -21.88 0.88 8.65
N ASP A 50 -22.22 1.19 9.91
CA ASP A 50 -21.29 1.26 11.06
C ASP A 50 -20.48 -0.02 11.29
N GLN A 51 -20.94 -1.17 10.78
CA GLN A 51 -20.24 -2.44 10.93
C GLN A 51 -18.83 -2.40 10.33
N TYR A 52 -18.61 -1.68 9.23
CA TYR A 52 -17.28 -1.60 8.61
C TYR A 52 -16.31 -0.76 9.43
N LEU A 53 -16.81 0.30 10.08
CA LEU A 53 -16.00 1.10 10.99
C LEU A 53 -15.60 0.30 12.24
N LYS A 54 -16.52 -0.47 12.83
CA LYS A 54 -16.22 -1.39 13.94
C LYS A 54 -15.20 -2.46 13.55
N GLN A 55 -15.29 -2.98 12.33
CA GLN A 55 -14.31 -3.95 11.81
C GLN A 55 -12.94 -3.31 11.58
N ALA A 56 -12.89 -2.04 11.15
CA ALA A 56 -11.66 -1.27 11.02
C ALA A 56 -10.97 -1.07 12.38
N GLU A 57 -11.72 -0.66 13.41
CA GLU A 57 -11.19 -0.55 14.78
C GLU A 57 -10.66 -1.88 15.33
N TRP A 58 -11.43 -2.97 15.12
CA TRP A 58 -11.02 -4.32 15.51
C TRP A 58 -9.75 -4.76 14.78
N LEU A 59 -9.63 -4.47 13.48
CA LEU A 59 -8.45 -4.80 12.70
C LEU A 59 -7.20 -4.09 13.24
N VAL A 60 -7.31 -2.80 13.59
CA VAL A 60 -6.19 -2.08 14.21
C VAL A 60 -5.79 -2.73 15.53
N ALA A 61 -6.76 -3.06 16.40
CA ALA A 61 -6.48 -3.73 17.67
C ALA A 61 -5.78 -5.09 17.46
N GLU A 62 -6.15 -5.84 16.44
CA GLU A 62 -5.53 -7.13 16.12
C GLU A 62 -4.12 -6.98 15.53
N VAL A 63 -3.88 -5.98 14.68
CA VAL A 63 -2.54 -5.66 14.19
C VAL A 63 -1.63 -5.25 15.36
N GLU A 64 -2.12 -4.40 16.26
CA GLU A 64 -1.38 -4.00 17.48
C GLU A 64 -1.08 -5.22 18.37
N ARG A 65 -2.06 -6.11 18.58
CA ARG A 65 -1.90 -7.31 19.42
C ARG A 65 -0.91 -8.32 18.85
N VAL A 66 -0.95 -8.58 17.55
CA VAL A 66 -0.19 -9.67 16.91
C VAL A 66 1.15 -9.17 16.36
N LEU A 67 1.14 -8.04 15.66
CA LEU A 67 2.30 -7.52 14.95
C LEU A 67 3.01 -6.39 15.70
N GLY A 68 2.36 -5.75 16.68
CA GLY A 68 2.93 -4.66 17.47
C GLY A 68 4.24 -5.06 18.15
N ARG A 69 5.16 -4.11 18.22
CA ARG A 69 6.45 -4.23 18.91
C ARG A 69 6.63 -3.05 19.85
N VAL A 70 7.67 -3.12 20.70
CA VAL A 70 8.04 -2.01 21.60
C VAL A 70 8.23 -0.70 20.82
N ARG A 71 8.76 -0.82 19.59
CA ARG A 71 8.75 0.24 18.60
C ARG A 71 8.27 -0.35 17.29
N GLY A 72 7.30 0.29 16.65
CA GLY A 72 6.87 -0.12 15.32
C GLY A 72 6.04 -1.40 15.29
N ILE A 73 5.91 -1.97 14.09
CA ILE A 73 5.05 -3.10 13.77
C ILE A 73 5.82 -4.03 12.83
N ARG A 74 5.82 -5.33 13.13
CA ARG A 74 6.52 -6.32 12.30
C ARG A 74 5.80 -6.59 10.98
N ILE A 75 6.53 -7.16 10.03
CA ILE A 75 6.06 -7.42 8.67
C ILE A 75 4.83 -8.35 8.63
N GLY A 76 4.86 -9.49 9.31
CA GLY A 76 3.71 -10.41 9.35
C GLY A 76 3.92 -11.56 10.32
N GLU A 77 2.87 -12.31 10.64
CA GLU A 77 2.88 -13.32 11.71
C GLU A 77 3.71 -14.58 11.36
N ALA A 78 3.81 -14.93 10.08
CA ALA A 78 4.61 -16.07 9.64
C ALA A 78 6.09 -15.93 10.02
N ALA A 79 6.79 -17.07 10.20
CA ALA A 79 8.14 -17.11 10.76
C ALA A 79 9.19 -16.39 9.89
N ASP A 80 9.00 -16.37 8.58
CA ASP A 80 9.85 -15.71 7.58
C ASP A 80 9.46 -14.23 7.35
N ARG A 81 8.42 -13.75 8.01
CA ARG A 81 7.91 -12.36 7.94
C ARG A 81 8.34 -11.56 9.16
N ASP A 82 9.59 -11.79 9.58
CA ASP A 82 10.24 -11.09 10.69
C ASP A 82 10.80 -9.73 10.28
N GLY A 83 11.14 -8.92 11.27
CA GLY A 83 11.64 -7.56 11.07
C GLY A 83 10.54 -6.57 10.70
N GLN A 84 10.94 -5.38 10.26
CA GLN A 84 10.04 -4.28 9.94
C GLN A 84 10.44 -3.64 8.61
N TYR A 85 9.47 -3.50 7.68
CA TYR A 85 9.65 -2.76 6.43
C TYR A 85 9.15 -1.33 6.59
N PHE A 86 9.97 -0.36 6.18
CA PHE A 86 9.57 1.04 6.27
C PHE A 86 8.34 1.33 5.40
N HIS A 87 8.33 0.92 4.13
CA HIS A 87 7.17 1.12 3.26
C HIS A 87 5.89 0.40 3.74
N TYR A 88 5.99 -0.68 4.54
CA TYR A 88 4.80 -1.33 5.13
C TYR A 88 4.25 -0.49 6.28
N LEU A 89 5.15 0.05 7.11
CA LEU A 89 4.79 1.00 8.15
C LEU A 89 4.18 2.27 7.53
N ALA A 90 4.74 2.80 6.46
CA ALA A 90 4.21 3.96 5.76
C ALA A 90 2.80 3.72 5.19
N MET A 91 2.54 2.55 4.60
CA MET A 91 1.19 2.18 4.14
C MET A 91 0.21 2.05 5.33
N TRP A 92 0.65 1.49 6.45
CA TRP A 92 -0.14 1.42 7.67
C TRP A 92 -0.44 2.80 8.26
N LEU A 93 0.53 3.71 8.26
CA LEU A 93 0.37 5.10 8.69
C LEU A 93 -0.67 5.84 7.83
N TYR A 94 -0.64 5.63 6.51
CA TYR A 94 -1.68 6.13 5.62
C TYR A 94 -3.06 5.54 5.96
N ALA A 95 -3.14 4.24 6.25
CA ALA A 95 -4.39 3.60 6.63
C ALA A 95 -4.97 4.14 7.96
N LEU A 96 -4.09 4.43 8.94
CA LEU A 96 -4.46 5.11 10.18
C LEU A 96 -4.95 6.54 9.95
N ALA A 97 -4.32 7.29 9.04
CA ALA A 97 -4.80 8.62 8.65
C ALA A 97 -6.21 8.56 8.04
N VAL A 98 -6.48 7.57 7.18
CA VAL A 98 -7.80 7.37 6.58
C VAL A 98 -8.86 7.06 7.64
N LEU A 99 -8.57 6.17 8.61
CA LEU A 99 -9.47 5.92 9.73
C LEU A 99 -9.63 7.16 10.64
N GLY A 100 -8.54 7.91 10.84
CA GLY A 100 -8.47 9.15 11.61
C GLY A 100 -9.46 10.22 11.16
N LYS A 101 -9.82 10.24 9.87
CA LYS A 101 -10.87 11.12 9.33
C LYS A 101 -12.23 10.95 10.02
N PHE A 102 -12.49 9.78 10.60
CA PHE A 102 -13.73 9.45 11.30
C PHE A 102 -13.56 9.27 12.80
N ILE A 103 -12.40 8.76 13.23
CA ILE A 103 -12.07 8.52 14.63
C ILE A 103 -10.69 9.14 14.92
N PRO A 104 -10.64 10.42 15.33
CA PRO A 104 -9.40 11.20 15.39
C PRO A 104 -8.24 10.57 16.18
N THR A 105 -8.53 9.75 17.20
CA THR A 105 -7.51 9.07 18.00
C THR A 105 -6.59 8.16 17.18
N TYR A 106 -7.01 7.69 16.01
CA TYR A 106 -6.14 6.88 15.14
C TYR A 106 -5.12 7.72 14.36
N GLN A 107 -5.40 9.01 14.14
CA GLN A 107 -4.39 9.94 13.65
C GLN A 107 -3.28 10.14 14.69
N ASP A 108 -3.66 10.34 15.97
CA ASP A 108 -2.70 10.46 17.08
C ASP A 108 -1.82 9.22 17.22
N LYS A 109 -2.42 8.02 17.15
CA LYS A 109 -1.67 6.75 17.10
C LYS A 109 -0.67 6.68 15.95
N GLY A 110 -1.05 7.22 14.79
CA GLY A 110 -0.15 7.30 13.64
C GLY A 110 1.04 8.21 13.91
N VAL A 111 0.82 9.39 14.51
CA VAL A 111 1.90 10.31 14.91
C VAL A 111 2.84 9.65 15.92
N GLU A 112 2.31 9.02 16.96
CA GLU A 112 3.10 8.27 17.95
C GLU A 112 3.94 7.16 17.30
N LEU A 113 3.38 6.47 16.28
CA LEU A 113 4.12 5.45 15.54
C LEU A 113 5.26 6.06 14.71
N VAL A 114 5.06 7.23 14.09
CA VAL A 114 6.14 7.94 13.36
C VAL A 114 7.30 8.27 14.30
N GLU A 115 7.00 8.78 15.50
CA GLU A 115 8.01 9.12 16.52
C GLU A 115 8.85 7.91 16.94
N GLN A 116 8.27 6.71 16.94
CA GLN A 116 8.98 5.48 17.29
C GLN A 116 9.95 5.01 16.19
N ILE A 117 9.62 5.25 14.91
CA ILE A 117 10.28 4.60 13.78
C ILE A 117 11.19 5.52 12.96
N HIS A 118 10.88 6.82 12.85
CA HIS A 118 11.52 7.70 11.87
C HIS A 118 13.05 7.70 11.99
N ASP A 119 13.57 8.04 13.16
CA ASP A 119 15.01 8.15 13.43
C ASP A 119 15.74 6.79 13.38
N ARG A 120 15.00 5.68 13.37
CA ARG A 120 15.56 4.33 13.28
C ARG A 120 15.80 3.91 11.84
N PHE A 121 14.94 4.36 10.93
CA PHE A 121 15.00 4.01 9.52
C PHE A 121 15.72 5.06 8.67
N VAL A 122 15.60 6.34 9.01
CA VAL A 122 16.12 7.44 8.20
C VAL A 122 17.59 7.68 8.52
N ILE A 123 18.43 7.64 7.48
CA ILE A 123 19.81 8.11 7.53
C ILE A 123 19.86 9.50 6.88
N PRO A 124 20.07 10.57 7.65
CA PRO A 124 20.03 11.94 7.15
C PRO A 124 20.90 12.14 5.90
N ASN A 125 20.32 12.75 4.86
CA ASN A 125 20.95 13.03 3.56
C ASN A 125 21.47 11.80 2.80
N LYS A 126 21.10 10.58 3.19
CA LYS A 126 21.57 9.35 2.55
C LYS A 126 20.42 8.50 2.03
N GLY A 127 19.36 8.32 2.81
CA GLY A 127 18.19 7.54 2.40
C GLY A 127 17.47 6.89 3.57
N VAL A 128 16.49 6.05 3.26
CA VAL A 128 15.72 5.30 4.24
C VAL A 128 16.14 3.83 4.15
N ILE A 129 16.51 3.22 5.27
CA ILE A 129 16.76 1.77 5.34
C ILE A 129 15.45 1.04 5.01
N TRP A 130 15.43 0.09 4.07
CA TRP A 130 14.16 -0.55 3.70
C TRP A 130 13.70 -1.60 4.72
N LYS A 131 14.63 -2.28 5.42
CA LYS A 131 14.33 -3.31 6.44
C LYS A 131 15.18 -3.16 7.69
N MET A 132 14.52 -3.13 8.84
CA MET A 132 15.12 -3.19 10.17
C MET A 132 14.75 -4.49 10.88
N ASN A 133 15.50 -4.86 11.92
CA ASN A 133 15.08 -5.94 12.81
C ASN A 133 13.84 -5.56 13.66
N GLU A 134 13.24 -6.51 14.37
CA GLU A 134 11.98 -6.26 15.09
C GLU A 134 12.11 -5.25 16.23
N THR A 135 13.31 -5.02 16.77
CA THR A 135 13.55 -4.07 17.87
C THR A 135 13.92 -2.68 17.36
N LEU A 136 14.17 -2.50 16.07
CA LEU A 136 14.67 -1.25 15.46
C LEU A 136 15.98 -0.74 16.10
N ASP A 137 16.84 -1.64 16.56
CA ASP A 137 18.18 -1.30 17.07
C ASP A 137 19.29 -1.51 16.03
N ALA A 138 19.02 -2.31 14.99
CA ALA A 138 19.94 -2.52 13.89
C ALA A 138 19.18 -2.81 12.58
N PRO A 139 19.80 -2.48 11.44
CA PRO A 139 19.32 -2.93 10.15
C PRO A 139 19.30 -4.45 10.03
N TYR A 140 18.33 -4.98 9.28
CA TYR A 140 18.22 -6.42 9.06
C TYR A 140 19.36 -6.93 8.15
N PRO A 141 19.90 -8.15 8.33
CA PRO A 141 20.94 -8.67 7.42
C PRO A 141 20.55 -8.60 5.94
N GLY A 142 21.43 -8.05 5.09
CA GLY A 142 21.17 -7.87 3.66
C GLY A 142 20.32 -6.65 3.29
N TYR A 143 20.10 -5.73 4.23
CA TYR A 143 19.41 -4.47 3.96
C TYR A 143 20.19 -3.54 3.01
N GLY A 144 19.49 -2.50 2.55
CA GLY A 144 19.99 -1.40 1.74
C GLY A 144 19.10 -0.18 1.94
N LEU A 145 19.16 0.76 0.99
CA LEU A 145 18.29 1.92 0.99
C LEU A 145 17.10 1.65 0.06
N GLY A 146 15.91 1.96 0.57
CA GLY A 146 14.67 1.85 -0.16
C GLY A 146 14.54 2.96 -1.20
N ALA A 147 14.15 2.58 -2.42
CA ALA A 147 14.06 3.51 -3.54
C ALA A 147 12.81 4.42 -3.45
N LEU A 148 11.71 3.89 -2.89
CA LEU A 148 10.42 4.58 -2.78
C LEU A 148 10.15 5.05 -1.35
N ASP A 149 10.85 4.51 -0.36
CA ASP A 149 10.55 4.66 1.06
C ASP A 149 10.54 6.14 1.52
N ALA A 150 11.34 7.02 0.91
CA ALA A 150 11.26 8.46 1.18
C ALA A 150 9.93 9.09 0.70
N PHE A 151 9.41 8.64 -0.44
CA PHE A 151 8.12 9.06 -0.98
C PHE A 151 6.97 8.51 -0.15
N ASP A 152 7.03 7.23 0.22
CA ASP A 152 6.03 6.60 1.10
C ASP A 152 5.93 7.34 2.44
N GLY A 153 7.07 7.67 3.05
CA GLY A 153 7.15 8.46 4.28
C GLY A 153 6.61 9.88 4.11
N TYR A 154 7.03 10.58 3.05
CA TYR A 154 6.56 11.94 2.77
C TYR A 154 5.05 12.03 2.65
N ILE A 155 4.43 11.11 1.90
CA ILE A 155 2.97 11.10 1.74
C ILE A 155 2.29 10.72 3.05
N SER A 156 2.66 9.58 3.66
CA SER A 156 1.98 9.08 4.86
C SER A 156 2.06 10.06 6.04
N TYR A 157 3.19 10.73 6.25
CA TYR A 157 3.33 11.73 7.31
C TYR A 157 2.45 12.96 7.07
N ARG A 158 2.36 13.43 5.82
CA ARG A 158 1.50 14.57 5.46
C ARG A 158 0.02 14.24 5.56
N MET A 159 -0.36 13.00 5.28
CA MET A 159 -1.75 12.54 5.45
C MET A 159 -2.15 12.38 6.92
N LEU A 160 -1.17 12.14 7.81
CA LEU A 160 -1.39 12.11 9.25
C LEU A 160 -1.52 13.51 9.85
N ASP A 161 -0.43 14.26 9.93
CA ASP A 161 -0.40 15.58 10.56
C ASP A 161 0.85 16.37 10.11
N GLU A 162 0.66 17.32 9.20
CA GLU A 162 1.76 18.15 8.70
C GLU A 162 2.40 19.03 9.78
N SER A 163 1.61 19.46 10.77
CA SER A 163 2.08 20.39 11.80
C SER A 163 2.95 19.68 12.84
N SER A 164 2.51 18.50 13.29
CA SER A 164 3.21 17.70 14.29
C SER A 164 4.45 17.00 13.71
N LEU A 165 4.44 16.67 12.41
CA LEU A 165 5.51 15.91 11.73
C LEU A 165 6.40 16.77 10.81
N LEU A 166 6.42 18.09 11.00
CA LEU A 166 7.15 19.02 10.13
C LEU A 166 8.62 18.63 9.92
N HIS A 167 9.30 18.17 10.98
CA HIS A 167 10.71 17.75 10.90
C HIS A 167 10.88 16.51 10.00
N GLN A 168 10.07 15.48 10.25
CA GLN A 168 10.12 14.20 9.56
C GLN A 168 9.73 14.35 8.08
N ILE A 169 8.73 15.19 7.79
CA ILE A 169 8.32 15.55 6.42
C ILE A 169 9.47 16.27 5.71
N GLY A 170 10.15 17.20 6.39
CA GLY A 170 11.30 17.92 5.86
C GLY A 170 12.46 17.00 5.47
N ASP A 171 12.73 15.98 6.27
CA ASP A 171 13.80 15.02 5.97
C ASP A 171 13.44 14.11 4.79
N MET A 172 12.20 13.63 4.71
CA MET A 172 11.73 12.88 3.54
C MET A 172 11.78 13.73 2.26
N LYS A 173 11.38 15.00 2.34
CA LYS A 173 11.39 15.91 1.20
C LYS A 173 12.81 16.15 0.66
N LYS A 174 13.80 16.33 1.54
CA LYS A 174 15.21 16.46 1.13
C LYS A 174 15.70 15.22 0.39
N LEU A 175 15.34 14.03 0.86
CA LEU A 175 15.71 12.78 0.20
C LEU A 175 15.05 12.65 -1.18
N ILE A 176 13.78 13.01 -1.31
CA ILE A 176 13.06 13.06 -2.59
C ILE A 176 13.76 14.03 -3.56
N ASP A 177 14.11 15.24 -3.10
CA ASP A 177 14.75 16.24 -3.94
C ASP A 177 16.13 15.80 -4.45
N GLN A 178 16.80 14.92 -3.73
CA GLN A 178 18.09 14.34 -4.12
C GLN A 178 17.97 13.19 -5.12
N THR A 179 16.88 12.40 -5.06
CA THR A 179 16.78 11.12 -5.79
C THR A 179 15.74 11.09 -6.90
N ALA A 180 14.71 11.93 -6.83
CA ALA A 180 13.56 11.84 -7.74
C ALA A 180 13.90 12.00 -9.22
N PHE A 181 14.92 12.79 -9.53
CA PHE A 181 15.32 13.04 -10.92
C PHE A 181 15.99 11.82 -11.56
N ASP A 182 16.80 11.08 -10.80
CA ASP A 182 17.56 9.92 -11.31
C ASP A 182 16.83 8.59 -11.10
N LEU A 183 15.80 8.57 -10.24
CA LEU A 183 15.03 7.38 -9.94
C LEU A 183 14.32 6.82 -11.20
N THR A 184 14.68 5.58 -11.52
CA THR A 184 14.03 4.76 -12.55
C THR A 184 13.44 3.53 -11.89
N ILE A 185 12.16 3.28 -12.15
CA ILE A 185 11.42 2.13 -11.63
C ILE A 185 11.01 1.27 -12.82
N THR A 186 11.26 -0.03 -12.74
CA THR A 186 10.95 -0.99 -13.82
C THR A 186 10.11 -2.18 -13.34
N GLN A 187 9.86 -2.25 -12.04
CA GLN A 187 9.10 -3.33 -11.42
C GLN A 187 7.63 -2.95 -11.26
N ASP A 188 6.72 -3.86 -11.62
CA ASP A 188 5.26 -3.69 -11.61
C ASP A 188 4.67 -3.02 -10.35
N LEU A 189 4.76 -3.63 -9.16
CA LEU A 189 4.18 -3.09 -7.94
C LEU A 189 4.80 -1.73 -7.60
N GLY A 190 6.11 -1.58 -7.75
CA GLY A 190 6.79 -0.30 -7.55
C GLY A 190 6.26 0.81 -8.45
N LEU A 191 5.99 0.52 -9.73
CA LEU A 191 5.37 1.47 -10.67
C LEU A 191 3.96 1.85 -10.25
N GLY A 192 3.15 0.86 -9.84
CA GLY A 192 1.81 1.10 -9.32
C GLY A 192 1.80 1.99 -8.08
N MET A 193 2.67 1.67 -7.12
CA MET A 193 2.79 2.43 -5.87
C MET A 193 3.31 3.84 -6.11
N MET A 194 4.34 4.03 -6.95
CA MET A 194 4.82 5.37 -7.29
C MET A 194 3.72 6.19 -7.98
N LEU A 195 3.01 5.60 -8.94
CA LEU A 195 1.93 6.28 -9.64
C LEU A 195 0.80 6.70 -8.68
N TRP A 196 0.47 5.83 -7.72
CA TRP A 196 -0.39 6.20 -6.60
C TRP A 196 0.21 7.37 -5.82
N LEU A 197 1.45 7.34 -5.34
CA LEU A 197 2.04 8.45 -4.56
C LEU A 197 1.99 9.80 -5.30
N THR A 198 2.17 9.81 -6.64
CA THR A 198 2.12 11.05 -7.44
C THR A 198 0.76 11.76 -7.41
N HIS A 199 -0.34 11.03 -7.11
CA HIS A 199 -1.69 11.58 -7.21
C HIS A 199 -2.04 12.56 -6.08
N PHE A 200 -1.36 12.47 -4.93
CA PHE A 200 -1.61 13.33 -3.76
C PHE A 200 -1.13 14.76 -4.00
N PHE A 201 0.05 14.93 -4.60
CA PHE A 201 0.67 16.23 -4.87
C PHE A 201 1.04 16.39 -6.35
N PRO A 202 0.06 16.38 -7.27
CA PRO A 202 0.30 16.31 -8.72
C PRO A 202 1.04 17.54 -9.29
N ASN A 203 1.10 18.63 -8.53
CA ASN A 203 1.76 19.87 -8.92
C ASN A 203 3.25 19.89 -8.56
N GLU A 204 3.72 19.00 -7.68
CA GLU A 204 5.13 18.90 -7.33
C GLU A 204 5.94 18.29 -8.49
N GLU A 205 7.18 18.77 -8.67
CA GLU A 205 7.94 18.45 -9.87
C GLU A 205 8.38 16.97 -9.94
N TRP A 206 8.71 16.38 -8.79
CA TRP A 206 8.96 14.94 -8.71
C TRP A 206 7.74 14.12 -9.14
N ALA A 207 6.53 14.55 -8.76
CA ALA A 207 5.29 13.84 -9.06
C ALA A 207 4.99 13.86 -10.57
N LYS A 208 5.19 15.00 -11.23
CA LYS A 208 5.04 15.10 -12.70
C LYS A 208 6.03 14.21 -13.44
N ILE A 209 7.30 14.25 -13.03
CA ILE A 209 8.37 13.43 -13.66
C ILE A 209 8.08 11.95 -13.47
N GLN A 210 7.80 11.52 -12.23
CA GLN A 210 7.57 10.12 -11.91
C GLN A 210 6.27 9.60 -12.52
N LYS A 211 5.18 10.38 -12.55
CA LYS A 211 3.94 10.00 -13.24
C LYS A 211 4.21 9.68 -14.71
N SER A 212 4.86 10.60 -15.43
CA SER A 212 5.18 10.42 -16.86
C SER A 212 6.03 9.16 -17.11
N ARG A 213 7.08 8.96 -16.30
CA ARG A 213 7.95 7.78 -16.40
C ARG A 213 7.21 6.48 -16.10
N CYS A 214 6.39 6.45 -15.05
CA CYS A 214 5.66 5.25 -14.66
C CYS A 214 4.65 4.85 -15.75
N VAL A 215 3.88 5.81 -16.27
CA VAL A 215 2.92 5.57 -17.37
C VAL A 215 3.64 5.03 -18.60
N SER A 216 4.78 5.62 -18.99
CA SER A 216 5.55 5.14 -20.15
C SER A 216 6.12 3.74 -19.94
N MET A 217 6.60 3.41 -18.74
CA MET A 217 7.16 2.08 -18.44
C MET A 217 6.04 1.02 -18.40
N LEU A 218 4.91 1.33 -17.78
CA LEU A 218 3.73 0.46 -17.76
C LEU A 218 3.21 0.20 -19.17
N ASP A 219 3.26 1.19 -20.06
CA ASP A 219 2.92 0.99 -21.47
C ASP A 219 3.78 -0.07 -22.15
N HIS A 220 5.08 -0.07 -21.85
CA HIS A 220 6.02 -1.05 -22.37
C HIS A 220 5.85 -2.45 -21.74
N MET A 221 5.41 -2.51 -20.48
CA MET A 221 5.24 -3.76 -19.72
C MET A 221 3.89 -4.45 -19.98
N TRP A 222 2.97 -3.80 -20.70
CA TRP A 222 1.65 -4.37 -21.02
C TRP A 222 1.76 -5.61 -21.90
N GLN A 223 1.10 -6.69 -21.48
CA GLN A 223 1.00 -7.96 -22.18
C GLN A 223 -0.46 -8.31 -22.47
N GLU A 224 -0.72 -8.79 -23.67
CA GLU A 224 -1.97 -9.50 -23.95
C GLU A 224 -1.91 -10.91 -23.31
N PRO A 225 -3.02 -11.45 -22.79
CA PRO A 225 -4.39 -10.98 -22.99
C PRO A 225 -4.88 -9.88 -22.01
N GLY A 226 -4.06 -9.45 -21.04
CA GLY A 226 -4.45 -8.37 -20.14
C GLY A 226 -3.73 -8.34 -18.80
N TYR A 227 -2.40 -8.20 -18.79
CA TYR A 227 -1.64 -8.02 -17.55
C TYR A 227 -0.38 -7.19 -17.79
N PHE A 228 0.23 -6.66 -16.73
CA PHE A 228 1.57 -6.10 -16.75
C PHE A 228 2.57 -7.17 -16.29
N CYS A 229 3.64 -7.35 -17.07
CA CYS A 229 4.73 -8.24 -16.67
C CYS A 229 5.48 -7.67 -15.46
N ARG A 230 6.28 -8.50 -14.79
CA ARG A 230 7.00 -8.14 -13.56
C ARG A 230 8.04 -7.05 -13.79
N GLU A 231 8.77 -7.20 -14.89
CA GLU A 231 9.86 -6.33 -15.36
C GLU A 231 9.83 -6.36 -16.89
N PRO A 232 10.30 -5.31 -17.60
CA PRO A 232 10.26 -5.26 -19.06
C PRO A 232 11.06 -6.38 -19.74
N TYR A 233 12.08 -6.92 -19.07
CA TYR A 233 12.88 -8.05 -19.56
C TYR A 233 12.36 -9.42 -19.10
N LEU A 234 11.27 -9.49 -18.34
CA LEU A 234 10.61 -10.71 -17.86
C LEU A 234 9.14 -10.74 -18.31
N PRO A 235 8.84 -10.78 -19.63
CA PRO A 235 7.48 -10.59 -20.16
C PRO A 235 6.47 -11.63 -19.66
N ASP A 236 6.91 -12.85 -19.34
CA ASP A 236 6.00 -13.94 -18.92
C ASP A 236 5.75 -13.99 -17.39
N THR A 237 6.57 -13.29 -16.61
CA THR A 237 6.49 -13.28 -15.15
C THR A 237 5.45 -12.25 -14.71
N LYS A 238 4.54 -12.65 -13.82
CA LYS A 238 3.45 -11.79 -13.31
C LYS A 238 2.98 -12.30 -11.95
N PHE A 239 2.45 -11.39 -11.14
CA PHE A 239 1.76 -11.74 -9.90
C PHE A 239 0.45 -10.93 -9.84
N ALA A 240 -0.62 -11.56 -9.37
CA ALA A 240 -1.93 -10.91 -9.32
C ALA A 240 -1.93 -9.68 -8.40
N PHE A 241 -1.40 -9.82 -7.18
CA PHE A 241 -1.37 -8.72 -6.22
C PHE A 241 -0.54 -7.52 -6.69
N THR A 242 0.57 -7.74 -7.40
CA THR A 242 1.40 -6.65 -7.93
C THR A 242 0.69 -5.90 -9.05
N ASN A 243 -0.02 -6.64 -9.91
CA ASN A 243 -0.86 -6.09 -10.96
C ASN A 243 -2.05 -5.29 -10.41
N TYR A 244 -2.68 -5.75 -9.32
CA TYR A 244 -3.69 -4.96 -8.62
C TYR A 244 -3.10 -3.66 -8.04
N GLY A 245 -1.84 -3.68 -7.57
CA GLY A 245 -1.11 -2.47 -7.20
C GLY A 245 -0.93 -1.49 -8.37
N VAL A 246 -0.61 -2.00 -9.57
CA VAL A 246 -0.58 -1.21 -10.81
C VAL A 246 -1.94 -0.60 -11.12
N SER A 247 -3.01 -1.40 -11.02
CA SER A 247 -4.38 -0.93 -11.23
C SER A 247 -4.74 0.25 -10.32
N ILE A 248 -4.43 0.16 -9.03
CA ILE A 248 -4.70 1.24 -8.06
C ILE A 248 -3.95 2.52 -8.46
N GLY A 249 -2.67 2.41 -8.82
CA GLY A 249 -1.89 3.54 -9.31
C GLY A 249 -2.47 4.18 -10.56
N LEU A 250 -2.84 3.38 -11.56
CA LEU A 250 -3.46 3.85 -12.81
C LEU A 250 -4.78 4.57 -12.55
N GLN A 251 -5.63 4.02 -11.68
CA GLN A 251 -6.89 4.65 -11.29
C GLN A 251 -6.65 5.98 -10.56
N ALA A 252 -5.71 6.03 -9.62
CA ALA A 252 -5.37 7.25 -8.87
C ALA A 252 -4.83 8.36 -9.77
N ALA A 253 -4.04 8.00 -10.80
CA ALA A 253 -3.53 8.94 -11.78
C ALA A 253 -4.50 9.24 -12.94
N SER A 254 -5.65 8.54 -13.00
CA SER A 254 -6.64 8.59 -14.09
C SER A 254 -6.06 8.21 -15.46
N GLU A 255 -5.28 7.13 -15.51
CA GLU A 255 -4.57 6.65 -16.70
C GLU A 255 -5.04 5.24 -17.11
N MET A 256 -5.02 4.95 -18.41
CA MET A 256 -5.25 3.60 -18.98
C MET A 256 -6.48 2.82 -18.44
N PRO A 257 -7.69 3.41 -18.38
CA PRO A 257 -8.86 2.77 -17.77
C PRO A 257 -9.25 1.43 -18.44
N GLU A 258 -9.05 1.30 -19.76
CA GLU A 258 -9.31 0.04 -20.47
C GLU A 258 -8.35 -1.09 -20.03
N ARG A 259 -7.10 -0.76 -19.70
CA ARG A 259 -6.13 -1.75 -19.20
C ARG A 259 -6.44 -2.18 -17.78
N VAL A 260 -6.93 -1.27 -16.94
CA VAL A 260 -7.45 -1.61 -15.60
C VAL A 260 -8.59 -2.64 -15.71
N GLN A 261 -9.55 -2.41 -16.61
CA GLN A 261 -10.65 -3.35 -16.82
C GLN A 261 -10.16 -4.71 -17.35
N LYS A 262 -9.30 -4.73 -18.36
CA LYS A 262 -8.72 -5.97 -18.90
C LYS A 262 -7.92 -6.74 -17.84
N LEU A 263 -7.16 -6.02 -17.00
CA LEU A 263 -6.38 -6.59 -15.90
C LEU A 263 -7.29 -7.25 -14.86
N ASN A 264 -8.32 -6.56 -14.40
CA ASN A 264 -9.26 -7.13 -13.45
C ASN A 264 -9.91 -8.40 -14.04
N ASN A 265 -10.38 -8.36 -15.29
CA ASN A 265 -10.97 -9.52 -15.96
C ASN A 265 -9.98 -10.69 -16.08
N TYR A 266 -8.72 -10.43 -16.45
CA TYR A 266 -7.69 -11.46 -16.60
C TYR A 266 -7.44 -12.20 -15.28
N PHE A 267 -7.33 -11.46 -14.17
CA PHE A 267 -7.01 -12.05 -12.87
C PHE A 267 -8.19 -12.72 -12.15
N GLU A 268 -9.43 -12.58 -12.64
CA GLU A 268 -10.55 -13.38 -12.12
C GLU A 268 -10.40 -14.87 -12.40
N GLU A 269 -9.93 -15.22 -13.60
CA GLU A 269 -9.76 -16.61 -14.06
C GLU A 269 -8.33 -17.12 -13.83
N TYR A 270 -7.34 -16.23 -13.75
CA TYR A 270 -5.95 -16.60 -13.54
C TYR A 270 -5.74 -17.34 -12.21
N ARG A 271 -4.93 -18.39 -12.25
CA ARG A 271 -4.43 -19.09 -11.07
C ARG A 271 -2.92 -19.23 -11.19
N SER A 272 -2.18 -18.89 -10.15
CA SER A 272 -0.72 -19.03 -10.12
C SER A 272 -0.28 -20.48 -9.93
N GLY A 273 -1.13 -21.31 -9.32
CA GLY A 273 -0.80 -22.69 -8.95
C GLY A 273 0.11 -22.79 -7.73
N ASP A 274 0.26 -21.70 -6.98
CA ASP A 274 1.07 -21.62 -5.76
C ASP A 274 0.28 -20.95 -4.61
N GLU A 275 0.98 -20.60 -3.53
CA GLU A 275 0.36 -20.00 -2.34
C GLU A 275 -0.39 -18.68 -2.62
N TYR A 276 -0.05 -17.93 -3.68
CA TYR A 276 -0.70 -16.65 -3.99
C TYR A 276 -2.17 -16.77 -4.36
N ASP A 277 -2.63 -17.97 -4.78
CA ASP A 277 -4.04 -18.24 -5.04
C ASP A 277 -4.89 -18.20 -3.75
N THR A 278 -4.27 -18.39 -2.58
CA THR A 278 -4.96 -18.41 -1.28
C THR A 278 -4.44 -17.37 -0.29
N ASN A 279 -3.30 -16.72 -0.58
CA ASN A 279 -2.77 -15.65 0.26
C ASN A 279 -3.71 -14.43 0.27
N ALA A 280 -3.98 -13.93 1.47
CA ALA A 280 -4.88 -12.80 1.71
C ALA A 280 -4.53 -11.54 0.90
N ILE A 281 -3.23 -11.27 0.69
CA ILE A 281 -2.77 -10.10 -0.07
C ILE A 281 -3.38 -10.01 -1.47
N THR A 282 -3.47 -11.14 -2.18
CA THR A 282 -4.01 -11.18 -3.55
C THR A 282 -5.46 -10.74 -3.56
N HIS A 283 -6.26 -11.29 -2.64
CA HIS A 283 -7.71 -11.08 -2.61
C HIS A 283 -8.10 -9.72 -2.04
N VAL A 284 -7.40 -9.24 -1.02
CA VAL A 284 -7.61 -7.87 -0.51
C VAL A 284 -7.24 -6.84 -1.57
N MET A 285 -6.10 -7.01 -2.26
CA MET A 285 -5.72 -6.09 -3.35
C MET A 285 -6.65 -6.20 -4.56
N ALA A 286 -7.24 -7.38 -4.84
CA ALA A 286 -8.29 -7.52 -5.85
C ALA A 286 -9.52 -6.67 -5.47
N CYS A 287 -9.99 -6.75 -4.22
CA CYS A 287 -11.08 -5.91 -3.75
C CYS A 287 -10.76 -4.42 -3.90
N THR A 288 -9.55 -4.00 -3.54
CA THR A 288 -9.11 -2.61 -3.69
C THR A 288 -8.96 -2.20 -5.16
N SER A 289 -8.60 -3.11 -6.06
CA SER A 289 -8.55 -2.81 -7.50
C SER A 289 -9.94 -2.54 -8.09
N HIS A 290 -10.95 -3.31 -7.66
CA HIS A 290 -12.35 -3.10 -8.09
C HIS A 290 -13.00 -1.90 -7.41
N PHE A 291 -12.71 -1.69 -6.12
CA PHE A 291 -13.19 -0.55 -5.36
C PHE A 291 -12.04 0.13 -4.61
N PRO A 292 -11.31 1.07 -5.26
CA PRO A 292 -10.14 1.69 -4.66
C PRO A 292 -10.48 2.68 -3.53
N GLY A 293 -11.71 3.19 -3.49
CA GLY A 293 -12.20 4.00 -2.37
C GLY A 293 -11.25 5.16 -2.04
N TYR A 294 -10.77 5.20 -0.80
CA TYR A 294 -9.86 6.24 -0.33
C TYR A 294 -8.50 6.29 -1.04
N PHE A 295 -8.05 5.21 -1.72
CA PHE A 295 -6.79 5.23 -2.46
C PHE A 295 -6.80 6.18 -3.68
N VAL A 296 -7.98 6.55 -4.19
CA VAL A 296 -8.15 7.49 -5.31
C VAL A 296 -8.80 8.81 -4.89
N GLN A 297 -9.02 9.00 -3.59
CA GLN A 297 -9.54 10.24 -3.01
C GLN A 297 -8.39 11.04 -2.41
N ARG A 298 -8.42 12.36 -2.59
CA ARG A 298 -7.50 13.30 -1.95
C ARG A 298 -8.09 13.75 -0.61
#